data_AF-A0AB33T9M3-F1
#
_entry.id   AF-A0AB33T9M3-F1
#
_cell.length_a   1.000
_cell.length_b   1.000
_cell.length_c   1.000
_cell.angle_alpha   90.00
_cell.angle_beta   90.00
_cell.angle_gamma   90.00
#
_symmetry.space_group_name_H-M   'P 1'
#
loop_
_entity.id
_entity.type
_entity.pdbx_description
1 polymer ?
#
loop_
_entity_poly.entity_id
_entity_poly.type
_entity_poly.pdbx_seq_one_letter_code
_entity_poly.pdbx_strand_id
1 'polypeptide(L)' 'MGDYDRAEFTAWLAASCERQGVPVTVTDPAVITQVATLVGARTQRARRDKSARRGAAVS' A
#
# COMPACT_ATOMS: atom_id res chain seq x y z
N MET A 1 -7.32 -4.55 -12.17
CA MET A 1 -6.97 -3.55 -11.15
C MET A 1 -7.74 -4.00 -9.92
N GLY A 2 -7.05 -4.60 -8.94
CA GLY A 2 -7.72 -5.28 -7.83
C GLY A 2 -8.66 -4.33 -7.12
N ASP A 3 -9.87 -4.81 -6.83
CA ASP A 3 -10.94 -4.04 -6.21
C ASP A 3 -10.38 -3.33 -4.96
N TYR A 4 -10.35 -2.01 -5.00
CA TYR A 4 -9.81 -1.21 -3.91
C TYR A 4 -10.92 -1.05 -2.86
N ASP A 5 -10.86 -1.88 -1.81
CA ASP A 5 -11.74 -1.69 -0.67
C ASP A 5 -11.15 -0.63 0.28
N ARG A 6 -11.76 0.56 0.27
CA ARG A 6 -11.35 1.69 1.10
C ARG A 6 -11.45 1.36 2.59
N ALA A 7 -12.44 0.58 3.01
CA ALA A 7 -12.65 0.27 4.41
C ALA A 7 -11.55 -0.66 4.93
N GLU A 8 -11.21 -1.69 4.15
CA GLU A 8 -10.10 -2.60 4.45
C GLU A 8 -8.77 -1.85 4.54
N PHE A 9 -8.49 -0.96 3.58
CA PHE A 9 -7.26 -0.16 3.61
C PHE A 9 -7.20 0.78 4.81
N THR A 10 -8.32 1.41 5.17
CA THR A 10 -8.40 2.31 6.33
C THR A 10 -8.18 1.55 7.64
N ALA A 11 -8.75 0.34 7.77
CA ALA A 11 -8.54 -0.52 8.94
C ALA A 11 -7.08 -0.95 9.08
N TRP A 12 -6.45 -1.36 7.97
CA TRP A 12 -5.02 -1.68 7.95
C TRP A 12 -4.15 -0.46 8.33
N LEU A 13 -4.49 0.73 7.82
CA LEU A 13 -3.78 1.97 8.12
C LEU A 13 -3.87 2.31 9.62
N ALA A 14 -5.07 2.26 10.19
CA ALA A 14 -5.30 2.52 11.61
C ALA A 14 -4.49 1.57 12.49
N ALA A 15 -4.60 0.26 12.27
CA ALA A 15 -3.85 -0.74 13.02
C ALA A 15 -2.33 -0.57 12.87
N SER A 16 -1.86 -0.16 11.69
CA SER A 16 -0.45 0.11 11.45
C SER A 16 0.05 1.32 12.25
N CYS A 17 -0.75 2.38 12.34
CA CYS A 17 -0.45 3.56 13.15
C CYS A 17 -0.46 3.24 14.65
N GLU A 18 -1.45 2.47 15.13
CA GLU A 18 -1.54 2.03 16.52
C GLU A 18 -0.32 1.21 16.96
N ARG A 19 0.14 0.27 16.12
CA ARG A 19 1.36 -0.52 16.38
C ARG A 19 2.63 0.33 16.51
N GLN A 20 2.63 1.52 15.93
CA GLN A 20 3.74 2.47 16.00
C GLN A 20 3.57 3.50 17.13
N GLY A 21 2.45 3.44 17.87
CA GLY A 21 2.11 4.42 18.90
C GLY A 21 1.76 5.81 18.35
N VAL A 22 1.35 5.90 17.08
CA VAL A 22 1.03 7.17 16.42
C VAL A 22 -0.49 7.29 16.29
N PRO A 23 -1.12 8.30 16.93
CA PRO A 23 -2.54 8.54 16.74
C PRO A 23 -2.81 9.03 15.31
N VAL A 24 -3.83 8.46 14.66
CA VAL A 24 -4.25 8.83 13.31
C VAL A 24 -5.71 9.28 13.34
N THR A 25 -6.01 10.38 12.66
CA THR A 25 -7.38 10.86 12.44
C THR A 25 -7.56 11.17 10.97
N VAL A 26 -8.52 10.50 10.34
CA VAL A 26 -8.83 10.69 8.92
C VAL A 26 -9.92 11.76 8.82
N THR A 27 -9.54 12.97 8.44
CA THR A 27 -10.47 14.09 8.24
C THR A 27 -11.00 14.18 6.83
N ASP A 28 -10.21 13.74 5.84
CA ASP A 28 -10.59 13.73 4.43
C ASP A 28 -10.45 12.32 3.82
N PRO A 29 -11.54 11.75 3.26
CA PRO A 29 -11.50 10.42 2.67
C PRO A 29 -10.79 10.36 1.31
N ALA A 30 -10.54 11.49 0.63
CA ALA A 30 -9.80 11.52 -0.62
C ALA A 30 -8.29 11.31 -0.40
N VAL A 31 -7.76 11.79 0.73
CA VAL A 31 -6.37 11.53 1.17
C VAL A 31 -6.09 10.03 1.27
N ILE A 32 -7.03 9.23 1.78
CA ILE A 32 -6.87 7.77 1.89
C ILE A 32 -6.68 7.12 0.51
N THR A 33 -7.47 7.54 -0.48
CA THR A 33 -7.34 7.07 -1.86
C THR A 33 -5.98 7.45 -2.47
N GLN A 34 -5.47 8.64 -2.17
CA GLN A 34 -4.14 9.07 -2.66
C GLN A 34 -3.01 8.26 -2.03
N VAL A 35 -3.06 8.07 -0.70
CA VAL A 35 -2.06 7.26 0.03
C VAL A 35 -2.09 5.81 -0.46
N ALA A 36 -3.27 5.21 -0.63
CA ALA A 36 -3.41 3.87 -1.17
C ALA A 36 -2.78 3.74 -2.56
N THR A 37 -2.99 4.73 -3.42
CA THR A 37 -2.41 4.77 -4.77
C THR A 37 -0.88 4.82 -4.71
N LEU A 38 -0.30 5.67 -3.85
CA LEU A 38 1.15 5.82 -3.70
C LEU A 38 1.81 4.54 -3.16
N VAL A 39 1.24 3.95 -2.10
CA VAL A 39 1.73 2.71 -1.49
C VAL A 39 1.59 1.52 -2.47
N GLY A 40 0.46 1.44 -3.17
CA GLY A 40 0.21 0.43 -4.22
C GLY A 40 1.21 0.54 -5.37
N ALA A 41 1.44 1.75 -5.88
CA ALA A 41 2.39 1.98 -6.98
C ALA A 41 3.84 1.61 -6.60
N ARG A 42 4.27 1.88 -5.37
CA ARG A 42 5.59 1.48 -4.86
C ARG A 42 5.71 -0.05 -4.78
N THR A 43 4.70 -0.71 -4.23
CA THR A 43 4.65 -2.17 -4.10
C THR A 43 4.68 -2.85 -5.47
N GLN A 44 3.93 -2.33 -6.44
CA GLN A 44 3.92 -2.85 -7.81
C GLN A 44 5.29 -2.73 -8.50
N ARG A 45 5.99 -1.60 -8.34
CA ARG A 45 7.35 -1.44 -8.87
C ARG A 45 8.32 -2.42 -8.24
N ALA A 46 8.29 -2.57 -6.91
CA ALA A 46 9.15 -3.52 -6.21
C ALA A 46 8.90 -4.98 -6.66
N ARG A 47 7.63 -5.35 -6.87
CA ARG A 47 7.26 -6.66 -7.44
C ARG A 47 7.84 -6.85 -8.85
N ARG A 48 7.72 -5.85 -9.73
CA ARG A 48 8.24 -5.91 -11.11
C ARG A 48 9.76 -6.08 -11.13
N ASP A 49 10.48 -5.33 -10.31
CA ASP A 49 11.95 -5.42 -10.22
C ASP A 49 12.40 -6.81 -9.75
N LYS A 50 11.72 -7.35 -8.72
CA LYS A 50 11.98 -8.70 -8.21
C LYS A 50 11.72 -9.78 -9.26
N SER A 51 10.65 -9.65 -10.05
CA SER A 51 10.36 -10.58 -11.15
C SER A 51 11.42 -10.50 -12.25
N ALA A 52 11.88 -9.30 -12.62
CA ALA A 52 12.94 -9.13 -13.62
C ALA A 52 14.27 -9.77 -13.18
N ARG A 53 14.69 -9.55 -11.93
CA ARG A 53 15.90 -10.19 -11.37
C ARG A 53 15.80 -11.71 -11.35
N ARG A 54 14.64 -12.25 -10.99
CA ARG A 54 14.42 -13.69 -10.97
C ARG A 54 14.40 -14.31 -12.37
N GLY A 55 13.91 -13.57 -13.38
CA GLY A 55 13.99 -13.96 -14.79
C GLY A 55 15.43 -13.96 -15.32
N ALA A 56 16.26 -13.01 -14.89
CA ALA A 56 17.67 -12.94 -15.26
C ALA A 56 18.53 -14.03 -14.59
N ALA A 57 18.15 -14.50 -13.40
CA ALA A 57 18.87 -15.55 -12.66
C ALA A 57 18.49 -16.99 -13.09
N VAL A 58 17.49 -17.15 -13.94
CA VAL A 58 17.04 -18.45 -14.49
C VAL A 58 17.42 -18.63 -15.97
N SER A 59 18.29 -17.76 -16.49
CA SER A 59 18.84 -17.81 -17.86
C SER A 59 20.30 -18.23 -17.84
#